data_AF-A0A0W8DXK6-F1
#
_entry.id   AF-A0A0W8DXK6-F1
#
_cell.length_a   1.000
_cell.length_b   1.000
_cell.length_c   1.000
_cell.angle_alpha   90.00
_cell.angle_beta   90.00
_cell.angle_gamma   90.00
#
_symmetry.space_group_name_H-M   'P 1'
#
loop_
_entity.id
_entity.type
_entity.pdbx_description
1 polymer ?
#
loop_
_entity_poly.entity_id
_entity_poly.type
_entity_poly.pdbx_seq_one_letter_code
_entity_poly.pdbx_strand_id
1 'polypeptide(L)'
;MITKCRLEHNHTLNEYAFKSHSSKRVSLDDTALKTVEELRKAGAKKTSILKFIKDNSNSNPTPQDVRNLVRKLKASENGSGPSSSAKRLKKWMSEFGDVSGNVGRIFVDDVGEKVW
;
A
#
# COMPACT_ATOMS: atom_id res chain seq x y z
N MET A 1 1.08 21.39 35.02
CA MET A 1 0.09 21.88 34.04
C MET A 1 0.86 22.26 32.78
N ILE A 2 0.73 21.52 31.68
CA ILE A 2 1.39 21.83 30.40
C ILE A 2 0.32 22.45 29.50
N THR A 3 0.48 23.72 29.14
CA THR A 3 -0.60 24.56 28.58
C THR A 3 -0.45 24.83 27.08
N LYS A 4 0.50 24.21 26.37
CA LYS A 4 0.59 24.36 24.90
C LYS A 4 1.44 23.25 24.26
N CYS A 5 0.81 22.40 23.44
CA CYS A 5 1.53 21.54 22.49
C CYS A 5 1.57 22.27 21.14
N ARG A 6 2.76 22.66 20.68
CA ARG A 6 2.98 23.08 19.29
C ARG A 6 3.44 21.86 18.50
N LEU A 7 2.56 21.35 17.64
CA LEU A 7 2.90 20.27 16.71
C LEU A 7 3.61 20.88 15.50
N GLU A 8 4.90 21.14 15.63
CA GLU A 8 5.72 21.52 14.46
C GLU A 8 6.20 20.24 13.77
N HIS A 9 6.11 20.21 12.44
CA HIS A 9 6.64 19.08 11.67
C HIS A 9 8.17 19.10 11.78
N ASN A 10 8.78 18.02 12.27
CA ASN A 10 10.24 17.86 12.36
C ASN A 10 10.94 17.72 10.99
N HIS A 11 10.26 18.05 9.90
CA HIS A 11 10.78 17.98 8.54
C HIS A 11 10.23 19.12 7.70
N THR A 12 11.03 19.63 6.78
CA THR A 12 10.62 20.65 5.81
C THR A 12 9.52 20.09 4.91
N LEU A 13 8.33 20.68 4.96
CA LEU A 13 7.26 20.42 4.01
C LEU A 13 7.63 21.09 2.68
N ASN A 14 8.14 20.30 1.74
CA ASN A 14 8.47 20.75 0.40
C ASN A 14 7.46 20.18 -0.60
N GLU A 15 6.87 21.03 -1.44
CA GLU A 15 5.95 20.61 -2.52
C GLU A 15 6.61 19.61 -3.47
N TYR A 16 7.90 19.78 -3.74
CA TYR A 16 8.67 18.82 -4.54
C TYR A 16 8.73 17.45 -3.85
N ALA A 17 9.03 17.42 -2.55
CA ALA A 17 9.06 16.17 -1.78
C ALA A 17 7.69 15.49 -1.79
N PHE A 18 6.62 16.28 -1.64
CA PHE A 18 5.23 15.79 -1.73
C PHE A 18 4.92 15.19 -3.10
N LYS A 19 5.17 15.92 -4.20
CA LYS A 19 4.93 15.44 -5.57
C LYS A 19 5.80 14.25 -5.94
N SER A 20 7.02 14.18 -5.39
CA SER A 20 7.94 13.07 -5.63
C SER A 20 7.56 11.79 -4.92
N HIS A 21 6.66 11.83 -3.92
CA HIS A 21 6.30 10.63 -3.16
C HIS A 21 5.57 9.61 -4.05
N SER A 22 5.91 8.32 -3.94
CA SER A 22 5.44 7.29 -4.88
C SER A 22 3.91 7.20 -4.96
N SER A 23 3.22 7.39 -3.84
CA SER A 23 1.75 7.38 -3.79
C SER A 23 1.11 8.60 -4.46
N LYS A 24 1.87 9.67 -4.67
CA LYS A 24 1.44 10.87 -5.40
C LYS A 24 1.83 10.81 -6.87
N ARG A 25 2.94 10.13 -7.21
CA ARG A 25 3.36 9.89 -8.61
C ARG A 25 2.44 8.95 -9.37
N VAL A 26 1.76 8.02 -8.68
CA VAL A 26 0.82 7.06 -9.26
C VAL A 26 -0.55 7.27 -8.60
N SER A 27 -1.29 8.25 -9.11
CA SER A 27 -2.67 8.50 -8.71
C SER A 27 -3.56 8.11 -9.88
N LEU A 28 -4.01 6.85 -9.85
CA LEU A 28 -4.91 6.29 -10.86
C LEU A 28 -6.33 6.25 -10.30
N ASP A 29 -7.31 6.61 -11.13
CA ASP A 29 -8.71 6.34 -10.84
C ASP A 29 -9.02 4.85 -11.05
N ASP A 30 -10.19 4.41 -10.55
CA ASP A 30 -10.59 3.01 -10.62
C ASP A 30 -10.74 2.52 -12.07
N THR A 31 -11.15 3.42 -12.98
CA THR A 31 -11.29 3.14 -14.41
C THR A 31 -9.93 2.85 -15.05
N ALA A 32 -8.93 3.72 -14.86
CA ALA A 32 -7.59 3.51 -15.39
C ALA A 32 -6.92 2.28 -14.74
N LEU A 33 -7.17 2.03 -13.45
CA LEU A 33 -6.70 0.80 -12.79
C LEU A 33 -7.26 -0.46 -13.44
N LYS A 34 -8.56 -0.47 -13.76
CA LYS A 34 -9.20 -1.59 -14.47
C LYS A 34 -8.58 -1.79 -15.86
N THR A 35 -8.37 -0.73 -16.62
CA THR A 35 -7.73 -0.82 -17.94
C THR A 35 -6.28 -1.29 -17.85
N VAL A 36 -5.52 -0.84 -16.85
CA VAL A 36 -4.15 -1.35 -16.60
C VAL A 36 -4.17 -2.85 -16.30
N GLU A 37 -5.15 -3.33 -15.55
CA GLU A 37 -5.30 -4.75 -15.26
C GLU A 37 -5.65 -5.56 -16.52
N GLU A 38 -6.55 -5.06 -17.36
CA GLU A 38 -6.88 -5.65 -18.66
C GLU A 38 -5.66 -5.71 -19.58
N LEU A 39 -4.91 -4.61 -19.71
CA LEU A 39 -3.66 -4.55 -20.48
C LEU A 39 -2.63 -5.57 -19.95
N ARG A 40 -2.50 -5.68 -18.63
CA ARG A 40 -1.60 -6.63 -17.98
C ARG A 40 -2.04 -8.08 -18.24
N LYS A 41 -3.33 -8.38 -18.22
CA LYS A 41 -3.89 -9.71 -18.55
C LYS A 41 -3.70 -10.06 -20.03
N ALA A 42 -3.83 -9.08 -20.92
CA ALA A 42 -3.55 -9.21 -22.35
C ALA A 42 -2.04 -9.34 -22.68
N GLY A 43 -1.16 -9.30 -21.67
CA GLY A 43 0.29 -9.46 -21.86
C GLY A 43 1.00 -8.21 -22.37
N ALA A 44 0.39 -7.02 -22.24
CA ALA A 44 1.00 -5.78 -22.67
C ALA A 44 2.36 -5.55 -21.98
N LYS A 45 3.31 -4.99 -22.74
CA LYS A 45 4.63 -4.63 -22.20
C LYS A 45 4.47 -3.52 -21.15
N LYS A 46 5.27 -3.57 -20.09
CA LYS A 46 5.28 -2.55 -19.02
C LYS A 46 5.55 -1.14 -19.54
N THR A 47 6.29 -0.99 -20.64
CA THR A 47 6.50 0.29 -21.33
C THR A 47 5.23 0.84 -21.95
N SER A 48 4.37 -0.03 -22.50
CA SER A 48 3.06 0.34 -23.03
C SER A 48 2.12 0.77 -21.90
N ILE A 49 2.13 0.04 -20.77
CA ILE A 49 1.36 0.40 -19.57
C ILE A 49 1.84 1.74 -19.02
N LEU A 50 3.15 1.99 -18.98
CA LEU A 50 3.73 3.27 -18.56
C LEU A 50 3.23 4.42 -19.44
N LYS A 51 3.23 4.22 -20.76
CA LYS A 51 2.74 5.20 -21.72
C LYS A 51 1.24 5.46 -21.53
N PHE A 52 0.44 4.40 -21.40
CA PHE A 52 -0.99 4.53 -21.11
C PHE A 52 -1.26 5.39 -19.88
N ILE A 53 -0.56 5.13 -18.76
CA ILE A 53 -0.76 5.89 -17.52
C ILE A 53 -0.42 7.38 -17.71
N LYS A 54 0.66 7.69 -18.43
CA LYS A 54 1.05 9.09 -18.71
C LYS A 54 0.06 9.79 -19.64
N ASP A 55 -0.48 9.08 -20.62
CA ASP A 55 -1.37 9.64 -21.63
C ASP A 55 -2.81 9.81 -21.12
N ASN A 56 -3.23 9.01 -20.13
CA ASN A 56 -4.62 8.94 -19.66
C ASN A 56 -4.80 9.47 -18.21
N SER A 57 -3.74 9.94 -17.56
CA SER A 57 -3.85 10.50 -16.21
C SER A 57 -2.81 11.59 -15.98
N ASN A 58 -3.06 12.46 -14.99
CA ASN A 58 -2.08 13.46 -14.53
C ASN A 58 -0.92 12.85 -13.72
N SER A 59 -0.77 11.53 -13.74
CA SER A 59 0.31 10.82 -13.04
C SER A 59 1.63 10.97 -13.79
N ASN A 60 2.72 11.05 -13.03
CA ASN A 60 4.08 10.98 -13.57
C ASN A 60 4.81 9.73 -13.06
N PRO A 61 4.36 8.53 -13.48
CA PRO A 61 4.93 7.27 -13.02
C PRO A 61 6.35 7.08 -13.55
N THR A 62 7.18 6.45 -12.72
CA THR A 62 8.47 5.90 -13.15
C THR A 62 8.32 4.46 -13.66
N PRO A 63 9.29 3.91 -14.39
CA PRO A 63 9.27 2.49 -14.75
C PRO A 63 9.19 1.56 -13.53
N GLN A 64 9.77 1.98 -12.39
CA GLN A 64 9.72 1.23 -11.14
C GLN A 64 8.30 1.20 -10.56
N ASP A 65 7.59 2.32 -10.66
CA ASP A 65 6.21 2.42 -10.20
C ASP A 65 5.30 1.44 -10.95
N VAL A 66 5.45 1.31 -12.28
CA VAL A 66 4.69 0.35 -13.08
C VAL A 66 5.05 -1.10 -12.74
N ARG A 67 6.33 -1.40 -12.47
CA ARG A 67 6.74 -2.73 -12.00
C ARG A 67 6.08 -3.08 -10.67
N ASN A 68 6.03 -2.14 -9.75
CA ASN A 68 5.39 -2.30 -8.44
C ASN A 68 3.87 -2.48 -8.58
N LEU A 69 3.22 -1.69 -9.45
CA LEU A 69 1.79 -1.79 -9.74
C LEU A 69 1.44 -3.17 -10.29
N VAL A 70 2.12 -3.62 -11.34
CA VAL A 70 1.91 -4.96 -11.92
C VAL A 70 2.16 -6.08 -10.90
N ARG A 71 3.16 -5.93 -10.03
CA ARG A 71 3.42 -6.90 -8.94
C ARG A 71 2.26 -6.95 -7.95
N LYS A 72 1.74 -5.78 -7.53
CA LYS A 72 0.59 -5.69 -6.61
C LYS A 72 -0.66 -6.33 -7.21
N LEU A 73 -0.93 -6.06 -8.48
CA LEU A 73 -2.08 -6.62 -9.19
C LEU A 73 -2.02 -8.14 -9.33
N LYS A 74 -0.84 -8.68 -9.67
CA LYS A 74 -0.59 -10.14 -9.67
C LYS A 74 -0.78 -10.75 -8.28
N ALA A 75 -0.29 -10.06 -7.24
CA ALA A 75 -0.43 -10.51 -5.87
C ALA A 75 -1.91 -10.57 -5.47
N SER A 76 -2.69 -9.52 -5.75
CA SER A 76 -4.13 -9.50 -5.44
C SER A 76 -4.92 -10.59 -6.16
N GLU A 77 -4.60 -10.90 -7.43
CA GLU A 77 -5.26 -11.96 -8.19
C GLU A 77 -4.98 -13.35 -7.62
N ASN A 78 -3.75 -13.63 -7.20
CA ASN A 78 -3.34 -14.95 -6.70
C ASN A 78 -3.81 -15.23 -5.25
N GLY A 79 -4.79 -14.47 -4.72
CA GLY A 79 -5.20 -14.52 -3.29
C GLY A 79 -4.06 -14.21 -2.31
N SER A 80 -2.93 -13.77 -2.85
CA SER A 80 -1.66 -13.49 -2.22
C SER A 80 -1.39 -12.00 -2.23
N GLY A 81 -2.46 -11.19 -2.15
CA GLY A 81 -2.37 -9.75 -1.94
C GLY A 81 -1.39 -9.46 -0.81
N PRO A 82 -0.81 -8.25 -0.73
CA PRO A 82 0.25 -7.94 0.24
C PRO A 82 -0.14 -8.58 1.56
N SER A 83 0.63 -9.59 2.01
CA SER A 83 0.20 -10.41 3.14
C SER A 83 -0.09 -9.45 4.26
N SER A 84 -1.38 -9.26 4.56
CA SER A 84 -1.77 -8.21 5.49
C SER A 84 -1.01 -8.48 6.78
N SER A 85 -0.69 -7.43 7.54
CA SER A 85 -0.10 -7.62 8.86
C SER A 85 -0.82 -8.73 9.64
N ALA A 86 -2.15 -8.80 9.51
CA ALA A 86 -2.98 -9.89 10.03
C ALA A 86 -2.68 -11.28 9.44
N LYS A 87 -2.53 -11.43 8.11
CA LYS A 87 -2.23 -12.73 7.47
C LYS A 87 -0.82 -13.24 7.85
N ARG A 88 0.15 -12.32 7.96
CA ARG A 88 1.50 -12.63 8.46
C ARG A 88 1.48 -13.02 9.94
N LEU A 89 0.76 -12.25 10.75
CA LEU A 89 0.61 -12.50 12.18
C LEU A 89 -0.04 -13.85 12.45
N LYS A 90 -1.14 -14.18 11.72
CA LYS A 90 -1.80 -15.49 11.83
C LYS A 90 -0.85 -16.64 11.50
N LYS A 91 -0.07 -16.52 10.42
CA LYS A 91 0.92 -17.53 10.04
C LYS A 91 1.98 -17.70 11.13
N TRP A 92 2.54 -16.59 11.61
CA TRP A 92 3.55 -16.61 12.68
C TRP A 92 3.00 -17.23 13.98
N MET A 93 1.77 -16.91 14.37
CA MET A 93 1.15 -17.50 15.57
C MET A 93 0.97 -19.01 15.46
N SER A 94 0.64 -19.52 14.26
CA SER A 94 0.55 -20.96 14.01
C SER A 94 1.92 -21.62 14.17
N GLU A 95 2.94 -21.09 13.49
CA GLU A 95 4.31 -21.62 13.58
C GLU A 95 4.89 -21.52 15.01
N PHE A 96 4.54 -20.46 15.74
CA PHE A 96 4.96 -20.28 17.13
C PHE A 96 4.29 -21.29 18.06
N GLY A 97 3.02 -21.63 17.82
CA GLY A 97 2.23 -22.57 18.63
C GLY A 97 2.55 -24.05 18.38
N ASP A 98 3.16 -24.39 17.24
CA ASP A 98 3.57 -25.77 16.92
C ASP A 98 4.74 -26.28 17.80
N VAL A 99 5.40 -25.38 18.54
CA VAL A 99 6.46 -25.73 19.50
C VAL A 99 5.84 -25.99 20.87
N SER A 100 6.08 -27.19 21.42
CA SER A 100 5.52 -27.57 22.72
C SER A 100 5.96 -26.60 23.82
N GLY A 101 5.00 -26.05 24.57
CA GLY A 101 5.25 -25.09 25.65
C GLY A 101 5.03 -23.62 25.24
N ASN A 102 4.88 -23.33 23.94
CA ASN A 102 4.55 -21.99 23.49
C ASN A 102 3.04 -21.72 23.55
N VAL A 103 2.67 -20.53 24.02
CA VAL A 103 1.29 -20.03 24.02
C VAL A 103 1.28 -18.60 23.48
N GLY A 104 0.66 -18.39 22.32
CA GLY A 104 0.44 -17.06 21.74
C GLY A 104 -0.94 -16.51 22.13
N ARG A 105 -1.00 -15.26 22.61
CA ARG A 105 -2.26 -14.52 22.86
C ARG A 105 -2.19 -13.16 22.18
N ILE A 106 -3.25 -12.78 21.48
CA ILE A 106 -3.44 -11.41 20.97
C ILE A 106 -4.35 -10.69 21.96
N PHE A 107 -3.90 -9.54 22.46
CA PHE A 107 -4.75 -8.59 23.16
C PHE A 107 -5.15 -7.51 22.15
N VAL A 108 -6.45 -7.27 22.02
CA VAL A 108 -7.01 -6.15 21.26
C VAL A 108 -7.56 -5.18 22.29
N ASP A 109 -6.96 -4.01 22.41
CA ASP A 109 -7.56 -2.93 23.19
C ASP A 109 -8.78 -2.41 22.42
N ASP A 110 -9.95 -2.58 23.00
CA ASP A 110 -11.15 -1.86 22.59
C ASP A 110 -11.00 -0.41 23.08
N VAL A 111 -10.61 0.50 22.19
CA VAL A 111 -10.70 1.94 22.49
C VAL A 111 -12.17 2.31 22.34
N GLY A 112 -12.97 1.88 23.32
CA GLY A 112 -14.35 2.31 23.48
C GLY A 112 -14.40 3.84 23.45
N GLU A 113 -15.35 4.36 22.67
CA GLU A 113 -15.58 5.77 22.44
C GLU A 113 -15.44 6.59 23.73
N LYS A 114 -14.58 7.62 23.69
CA LYS A 114 -14.78 8.76 24.59
C LYS A 114 -16.11 9.39 24.21
N VAL A 115 -17.15 9.03 24.94
CA VAL A 115 -18.36 9.85 25.09
C VAL A 115 -17.91 11.22 25.59
N TRP A 116 -18.04 12.23 24.72
CA TRP A 116 -18.00 13.64 25.08
C TRP A 116 -19.40 14.09 25.46
#